data_AF-A0A1M5U3D1-F1
#
_entry.id   AF-A0A1M5U3D1-F1
#
_cell.length_a   1.000
_cell.length_b   1.000
_cell.length_c   1.000
_cell.angle_alpha   90.00
_cell.angle_beta   90.00
_cell.angle_gamma   90.00
#
_symmetry.space_group_name_H-M   'P 1'
#
loop_
_entity.id
_entity.type
_entity.pdbx_description
1 polymer ?
#
loop_
_entity_poly.entity_id
_entity_poly.type
_entity_poly.pdbx_seq_one_letter_code
_entity_poly.pdbx_strand_id
1 'polypeptide(L)' 'MPLKKATISIQGIEESCEIKNSDVVAIFTISLKKGKTNLQAWFSDGDNAYTSAYYIEIYLI' A
#
# COMPACT_ATOMS: atom_id res chain seq x y z
N MET A 1 -4.53 -11.24 -14.80
CA MET A 1 -3.16 -10.70 -14.95
C MET A 1 -2.46 -10.84 -13.60
N PRO A 2 -1.19 -11.26 -13.54
CA PRO A 2 -0.49 -11.44 -12.27
C PRO A 2 -0.19 -10.08 -11.62
N LEU A 3 -0.38 -9.99 -10.30
CA LEU A 3 0.02 -8.82 -9.53
C LEU A 3 1.54 -8.74 -9.48
N LYS A 4 2.09 -7.55 -9.69
CA LYS A 4 3.55 -7.32 -9.72
C LYS A 4 4.00 -6.25 -8.74
N LYS A 5 3.09 -5.39 -8.30
CA LYS A 5 3.43 -4.25 -7.45
C LYS A 5 2.42 -4.09 -6.33
N ALA A 6 2.92 -3.84 -5.13
CA ALA A 6 2.12 -3.39 -3.99
C ALA A 6 2.49 -1.94 -3.69
N THR A 7 1.50 -1.11 -3.39
CA THR A 7 1.70 0.29 -3.05
C THR A 7 0.92 0.67 -1.81
N ILE A 8 1.52 1.51 -0.98
CA ILE A 8 0.92 2.14 0.19
C ILE A 8 1.00 3.66 0.04
N SER A 9 -0.07 4.36 0.43
CA SER A 9 -0.10 5.81 0.53
C SER A 9 -0.72 6.23 1.86
N ILE A 10 0.03 6.97 2.68
CA ILE A 10 -0.38 7.39 4.02
C ILE A 10 0.35 8.69 4.41
N GLN A 11 -0.37 9.67 4.98
CA GLN A 11 0.18 11.00 5.32
C GLN A 11 0.96 11.72 4.18
N GLY A 12 0.61 11.45 2.92
CA GLY A 12 1.32 12.01 1.76
C GLY A 12 2.65 11.30 1.43
N ILE A 13 2.99 10.24 2.15
CA ILE A 13 4.08 9.32 1.81
C ILE A 13 3.50 8.24 0.91
N GLU A 14 4.13 8.00 -0.24
CA GLU A 14 3.82 6.90 -1.13
C GLU A 14 5.04 6.00 -1.28
N GLU A 15 4.88 4.72 -0.95
CA GLU A 15 5.92 3.71 -1.12
C GLU A 15 5.37 2.52 -1.90
N SER A 16 6.26 1.88 -2.66
CA SER A 16 5.89 0.70 -3.42
C SER A 16 7.01 -0.32 -3.49
N CYS A 17 6.63 -1.59 -3.61
CA CYS A 17 7.57 -2.69 -3.79
C CYS A 17 7.07 -3.63 -4.88
N GLU A 18 8.01 -4.35 -5.49
CA GLU A 18 7.69 -5.47 -6.36
C GLU A 18 7.24 -6.67 -5.54
N ILE A 19 6.25 -7.39 -6.04
CA ILE A 19 5.74 -8.63 -5.45
C ILE A 19 5.77 -9.75 -6.50
N LYS A 20 5.99 -10.97 -6.02
CA LYS A 20 6.00 -12.19 -6.83
C LYS A 20 4.74 -13.00 -6.52
N ASN A 21 4.37 -13.89 -7.44
CA ASN A 21 3.21 -14.78 -7.25
C ASN A 21 3.36 -15.71 -6.02
N SER A 22 4.57 -15.95 -5.55
CA SER A 22 4.85 -16.73 -4.32
C SER A 22 4.62 -15.93 -3.04
N ASP A 23 4.54 -14.61 -3.13
CA ASP A 23 4.49 -13.75 -1.96
C ASP A 23 3.06 -13.72 -1.44
N VAL A 24 2.92 -14.03 -0.15
CA VAL A 24 1.64 -14.01 0.56
C VAL A 24 1.39 -12.68 1.28
N VAL A 25 2.44 -11.86 1.44
CA VAL A 25 2.40 -10.57 2.13
C VAL A 25 3.38 -9.58 1.50
N ALA A 26 3.03 -8.29 1.54
CA ALA A 26 3.93 -7.17 1.28
C ALA A 26 4.06 -6.33 2.56
N ILE A 27 5.29 -5.97 2.94
CA ILE A 27 5.59 -5.28 4.20
C ILE A 27 6.16 -3.89 3.90
N PHE A 28 5.60 -2.88 4.56
CA PHE A 28 6.05 -1.49 4.52
C PHE A 28 6.36 -1.01 5.93
N THR A 29 7.43 -0.22 6.08
CA THR A 29 7.82 0.39 7.36
C THR A 29 7.87 1.90 7.21
N ILE A 30 6.86 2.60 7.71
CA ILE A 30 6.70 4.05 7.53
C ILE A 30 6.67 4.74 8.89
N SER A 31 7.48 5.80 9.03
CA SER A 31 7.42 6.68 10.19
C SER A 31 6.25 7.66 10.05
N LEU A 32 5.29 7.61 10.97
CA LEU A 32 4.09 8.42 10.93
C LEU A 32 4.10 9.49 12.02
N LYS A 33 3.51 10.64 11.72
CA LYS A 33 3.23 11.68 12.72
C LYS A 33 1.96 11.33 13.48
N LYS A 34 1.89 11.74 14.74
CA LYS A 34 0.67 11.66 15.57
C LYS A 34 -0.51 12.32 14.85
N GLY A 35 -1.70 11.73 14.97
CA GLY A 35 -2.95 12.30 14.44
C GLY A 35 -3.82 11.30 13.68
N LYS A 36 -4.92 11.81 13.13
CA LYS A 36 -5.78 11.07 12.19
C LYS A 36 -5.14 11.04 10.82
N THR A 37 -5.18 9.89 10.15
CA THR A 37 -4.76 9.78 8.76
C THR A 37 -5.53 8.66 8.04
N ASN A 38 -5.47 8.71 6.72
CA ASN A 38 -6.03 7.68 5.85
C ASN A 38 -4.88 6.88 5.26
N LEU A 39 -4.97 5.58 5.42
CA LEU A 39 -4.14 4.60 4.74
C LEU A 39 -4.87 4.15 3.48
N GLN A 40 -4.17 4.23 2.35
CA GLN A 40 -4.56 3.61 1.10
C GLN A 40 -3.54 2.53 0.76
N ALA A 41 -4.00 1.35 0.38
CA ALA A 41 -3.13 0.29 -0.11
C ALA A 41 -3.76 -0.37 -1.33
N TRP A 42 -2.96 -0.68 -2.34
CA TRP A 42 -3.46 -1.31 -3.56
C TRP A 42 -2.39 -2.16 -4.24
N PHE A 43 -2.84 -3.07 -5.11
CA PHE A 43 -1.96 -3.89 -5.94
C PHE A 43 -2.15 -3.54 -7.41
N SER A 44 -1.08 -3.64 -8.21
CA SER A 44 -1.17 -3.48 -9.66
C SER A 44 -0.31 -4.51 -10.41
N ASP A 45 -0.58 -4.66 -11.70
CA ASP A 45 0.17 -5.52 -12.62
C ASP A 45 1.41 -4.85 -13.25
N GLY A 46 1.72 -3.61 -12.84
CA GLY A 46 2.82 -2.79 -13.35
C GLY A 46 2.41 -1.77 -14.41
N ASP A 47 1.31 -1.99 -15.14
CA ASP A 47 0.86 -1.13 -16.26
C ASP A 47 -0.30 -0.20 -15.86
N ASN A 48 -0.37 0.14 -14.56
CA ASN A 48 -1.42 0.95 -13.93
C ASN A 48 -2.82 0.31 -13.91
N ALA A 49 -2.96 -1.00 -14.15
CA ALA A 49 -4.21 -1.69 -13.83
C ALA A 49 -4.27 -1.96 -12.32
N TYR A 50 -5.07 -1.15 -11.61
CA TYR A 50 -5.25 -1.26 -10.17
C TYR A 50 -6.22 -2.37 -9.81
N THR A 51 -5.85 -3.20 -8.85
CA THR A 51 -6.69 -4.27 -8.30
C THR A 51 -6.66 -4.19 -6.77
N SER A 52 -7.79 -4.48 -6.14
CA SER A 52 -7.92 -4.59 -4.68
C SER A 52 -7.34 -3.40 -3.91
N ALA A 53 -8.09 -2.29 -3.88
CA ALA A 53 -7.76 -1.12 -3.09
C ALA A 53 -8.43 -1.20 -1.70
N TYR A 54 -7.64 -0.93 -0.66
CA TYR A 54 -8.08 -0.88 0.73
C TYR A 54 -7.94 0.55 1.24
N TYR A 55 -8.97 1.02 1.94
CA TYR A 55 -9.03 2.34 2.55
C TYR A 55 -9.29 2.16 4.05
N ILE A 56 -8.36 2.60 4.88
CA ILE A 56 -8.40 2.41 6.33
C ILE A 56 -8.17 3.76 7.02
N GLU A 57 -9.07 4.17 7.90
CA GLU A 57 -8.84 5.31 8.80
C GLU A 57 -8.02 4.84 10.00
N ILE A 58 -6.91 5.53 10.28
CA ILE A 58 -6.00 5.22 11.38
C ILE A 58 -5.93 6.41 12.33
N TYR A 59 -6.02 6.13 13.63
CA TYR A 59 -5.78 7.11 14.69
C TYR A 59 -4.53 6.74 15.48
N LEU A 60 -3.47 7.55 15.34
CA LEU A 60 -2.23 7.39 16.08
C LEU A 60 -2.24 8.31 17.30
N ILE A 61 -2.17 7.71 18.50
CA ILE A 61 -2.21 8.38 19.81
C ILE A 61 -0.81 8.74 20.28
#